data_AF-A0AAV0UCJ5-F1
#
_entry.id   AF-A0AAV0UCJ5-F1
#
_cell.length_a   1.000
_cell.length_b   1.000
_cell.length_c   1.000
_cell.angle_alpha   90.00
_cell.angle_beta   90.00
_cell.angle_gamma   90.00
#
_symmetry.space_group_name_H-M   'P 1'
#
loop_
_entity.id
_entity.type
_entity.pdbx_description
1 polymer ?
#
loop_
_entity_poly.entity_id
_entity_poly.type
_entity_poly.pdbx_seq_one_letter_code
_entity_poly.pdbx_strand_id
1 'polypeptide(L)'
;MEDLYGDLDTSTSALEKREAVQQKTQVEQENARLRRELAQLQAQNRQLGAAHKQLEINISTLFATAQLELGRKDKEIQRLRSQLEEQGPAMRR
;
A
#
# COMPACT_ATOMS: atom_id res chain seq x y z
N MET A 1 71.75 -5.47 11.69
CA MET A 1 70.56 -4.87 11.04
C MET A 1 69.40 -5.72 11.48
N GLU A 2 68.62 -5.20 12.41
CA GLU A 2 67.40 -5.84 12.91
C GLU A 2 66.37 -5.79 11.77
N ASP A 3 65.84 -6.96 11.38
CA ASP A 3 64.96 -7.09 10.23
C ASP A 3 63.62 -6.42 10.55
N LEU A 4 63.49 -5.16 10.14
CA LEU A 4 62.36 -4.26 10.44
C LEU A 4 61.02 -4.72 9.81
N TYR A 5 61.01 -5.86 9.11
CA TYR A 5 59.85 -6.44 8.44
C TYR A 5 59.45 -7.84 8.95
N GLY A 6 60.13 -8.37 9.98
CA GLY A 6 59.85 -9.72 10.52
C GLY A 6 58.46 -9.90 11.13
N ASP A 7 57.80 -8.81 11.51
CA ASP A 7 56.49 -8.81 12.16
C ASP A 7 55.31 -8.60 11.18
N LEU A 8 55.60 -8.35 9.89
CA LEU A 8 54.55 -8.21 8.88
C LEU A 8 54.15 -9.60 8.39
N ASP A 9 53.18 -10.24 9.06
CA ASP A 9 52.62 -11.52 8.63
C ASP A 9 51.83 -11.34 7.31
N THR A 10 52.58 -11.38 6.20
CA THR A 10 52.08 -11.32 4.82
C THR A 10 51.87 -12.73 4.25
N SER A 11 51.76 -13.74 5.10
CA SER A 11 51.45 -15.09 4.64
C SER A 11 50.13 -15.11 3.89
N THR A 12 50.02 -15.96 2.87
CA THR A 12 48.78 -16.16 2.11
C THR A 12 47.61 -16.48 3.03
N SER A 13 47.84 -17.22 4.12
CA SER A 13 46.83 -17.52 5.14
C SER A 13 46.33 -16.27 5.91
N ALA A 14 47.22 -15.33 6.26
CA ALA A 14 46.83 -14.09 6.92
C ALA A 14 46.01 -13.17 5.99
N LEU A 15 46.34 -13.15 4.69
CA LEU A 15 45.59 -12.42 3.67
C LEU A 15 44.21 -13.04 3.43
N GLU A 16 44.13 -14.36 3.22
CA GLU A 16 42.87 -15.10 3.06
C GLU A 16 41.94 -14.91 4.26
N LYS A 17 42.49 -14.91 5.50
CA LYS A 17 41.70 -14.65 6.71
C LYS A 17 41.14 -13.23 6.73
N ARG A 18 41.93 -12.23 6.31
CA ARG A 18 41.46 -10.83 6.22
C ARG A 18 40.37 -10.69 5.16
N GLU A 19 40.54 -11.29 3.99
CA GLU A 19 39.54 -11.28 2.92
C GLU A 19 38.24 -11.97 3.36
N ALA A 20 38.33 -13.12 4.01
CA ALA A 20 37.17 -13.83 4.56
C ALA A 20 36.43 -13.00 5.62
N VAL A 21 37.16 -12.30 6.50
CA VAL A 21 36.55 -11.38 7.48
C VAL A 21 35.86 -10.22 6.78
N GLN A 22 36.48 -9.61 5.77
CA GLN A 22 35.87 -8.52 5.01
C GLN A 22 34.59 -8.96 4.28
N GLN A 23 34.62 -10.11 3.61
CA GLN A 23 33.45 -10.68 2.94
C GLN A 23 32.34 -10.98 3.93
N LYS A 24 32.67 -11.59 5.08
CA LYS A 24 31.70 -11.84 6.15
C LYS A 24 31.04 -10.54 6.61
N THR A 25 31.83 -9.50 6.87
CA THR A 25 31.29 -8.20 7.29
C THR A 25 30.39 -7.58 6.21
N GLN A 26 30.77 -7.67 4.94
CA GLN A 26 29.93 -7.17 3.84
C GLN A 26 28.58 -7.92 3.77
N VAL A 27 28.61 -9.25 3.83
CA VAL A 27 27.41 -10.09 3.82
C VAL A 27 26.53 -9.81 5.03
N GLU A 28 27.11 -9.62 6.22
CA GLU A 28 26.35 -9.27 7.43
C GLU A 28 25.68 -7.90 7.31
N GLN A 29 26.36 -6.90 6.74
CA GLN A 29 25.80 -5.58 6.48
C GLN A 29 24.67 -5.64 5.45
N GLU A 30 24.86 -6.36 4.35
CA GLU A 30 23.84 -6.55 3.33
C GLU A 30 22.62 -7.29 3.88
N ASN A 31 22.83 -8.35 4.67
CA ASN A 31 21.74 -9.07 5.33
C ASN A 31 20.96 -8.15 6.28
N ALA A 32 21.65 -7.33 7.07
CA ALA A 32 21.00 -6.36 7.94
C ALA A 32 20.19 -5.32 7.15
N ARG A 33 20.70 -4.83 6.02
CA ARG A 33 19.98 -3.93 5.12
C ARG A 33 18.73 -4.59 4.54
N LEU A 34 18.87 -5.79 3.97
CA LEU A 34 17.76 -6.53 3.36
C LEU A 34 16.67 -6.85 4.38
N ARG A 35 17.02 -7.16 5.63
CA ARG A 35 16.03 -7.36 6.71
C ARG A 35 15.23 -6.10 7.01
N ARG A 36 15.88 -4.93 7.02
CA ARG A 36 15.17 -3.64 7.21
C ARG A 36 14.25 -3.35 6.05
N GLU A 37 14.72 -3.56 4.83
CA GLU A 37 13.92 -3.35 3.62
C GLU A 37 12.71 -4.29 3.58
N LEU A 38 12.89 -5.57 3.93
CA LEU A 38 11.79 -6.53 4.05
C LEU A 38 10.76 -6.08 5.08
N ALA A 39 11.19 -5.62 6.26
CA ALA A 39 10.29 -5.13 7.30
C ALA A 39 9.50 -3.88 6.83
N GLN A 40 10.16 -2.97 6.11
CA GLN A 40 9.53 -1.79 5.53
C GLN A 40 8.49 -2.18 4.47
N LEU A 41 8.83 -3.07 3.54
CA LEU A 41 7.92 -3.57 2.51
C LEU A 41 6.71 -4.29 3.12
N GLN A 42 6.92 -5.09 4.16
CA GLN A 42 5.82 -5.73 4.89
C GLN A 42 4.89 -4.71 5.56
N ALA A 43 5.44 -3.64 6.15
CA ALA A 43 4.64 -2.57 6.74
C ALA A 43 3.82 -1.82 5.68
N GLN A 44 4.44 -1.47 4.55
CA GLN A 44 3.77 -0.83 3.43
C GLN A 44 2.66 -1.70 2.84
N ASN A 45 2.89 -3.01 2.70
CA ASN A 45 1.90 -3.95 2.19
C ASN A 45 0.67 -4.03 3.12
N ARG A 46 0.88 -4.07 4.45
CA ARG A 46 -0.22 -4.02 5.43
C ARG A 46 -1.02 -2.72 5.34
N GLN A 47 -0.34 -1.58 5.21
CA GLN A 47 -1.01 -0.28 5.06
C GLN A 47 -1.82 -0.23 3.76
N LEU A 48 -1.27 -0.70 2.65
CA LEU A 48 -1.96 -0.78 1.37
C LEU A 48 -3.18 -1.70 1.45
N GLY A 49 -3.06 -2.86 2.10
CA GLY A 49 -4.18 -3.78 2.31
C GLY A 49 -5.29 -3.17 3.17
N ALA A 50 -4.96 -2.38 4.20
CA ALA A 50 -5.96 -1.67 5.00
C ALA A 50 -6.66 -0.57 4.20
N ALA A 51 -5.91 0.24 3.45
CA ALA A 51 -6.47 1.26 2.57
C ALA A 51 -7.37 0.67 1.49
N HIS A 52 -6.97 -0.46 0.90
CA HIS A 52 -7.75 -1.16 -0.12
C HIS A 52 -9.11 -1.61 0.43
N LYS A 53 -9.14 -2.28 1.58
CA LYS A 53 -10.39 -2.69 2.24
C LYS A 53 -11.31 -1.51 2.54
N GLN A 54 -10.74 -0.39 3.00
CA GLN A 54 -11.53 0.81 3.26
C GLN A 54 -12.13 1.39 1.96
N LEU A 55 -11.38 1.38 0.86
CA LEU A 55 -11.88 1.82 -0.44
C LEU A 55 -13.02 0.91 -0.95
N GLU A 56 -12.89 -0.40 -0.81
CA GLU A 56 -13.98 -1.34 -1.16
C GLU A 56 -15.27 -1.03 -0.39
N ILE A 57 -15.17 -0.84 0.93
CA ILE A 57 -16.31 -0.47 1.78
C ILE A 57 -16.92 0.86 1.30
N ASN A 58 -16.09 1.88 1.09
CA ASN A 58 -16.54 3.20 0.66
C ASN A 58 -17.28 3.15 -0.68
N ILE A 59 -16.74 2.39 -1.66
CA ILE A 59 -17.37 2.23 -2.98
C ILE A 59 -18.74 1.56 -2.83
N SER A 60 -18.83 0.46 -2.06
CA SER A 60 -20.10 -0.22 -1.83
C SER A 60 -21.14 0.68 -1.14
N THR A 61 -20.72 1.43 -0.12
CA THR A 61 -21.62 2.38 0.59
C THR A 61 -22.08 3.50 -0.32
N LEU A 62 -21.18 4.10 -1.10
CA LEU A 62 -21.52 5.17 -2.04
C LEU A 62 -22.50 4.68 -3.10
N PHE A 63 -22.23 3.50 -3.68
CA PHE A 63 -23.10 2.90 -4.68
C PHE A 63 -24.51 2.63 -4.14
N ALA A 64 -24.61 1.96 -2.98
CA ALA A 64 -25.90 1.68 -2.35
C ALA A 64 -26.67 2.96 -2.01
N THR A 65 -25.97 3.98 -1.51
CA THR A 65 -26.57 5.28 -1.17
C THR A 65 -27.07 6.00 -2.43
N ALA A 66 -26.29 5.99 -3.49
CA ALA A 66 -26.68 6.60 -4.77
C ALA A 66 -27.91 5.91 -5.36
N GLN A 67 -27.95 4.58 -5.34
CA GLN A 67 -29.13 3.81 -5.79
C GLN A 67 -30.39 4.15 -4.98
N LEU A 68 -30.26 4.26 -3.66
CA LEU A 68 -31.37 4.65 -2.79
C LEU A 68 -31.89 6.05 -3.10
N GLU A 69 -30.99 7.00 -3.31
CA GLU A 69 -31.36 8.39 -3.59
C GLU A 69 -31.99 8.53 -4.97
N LEU A 70 -31.46 7.86 -5.99
CA LEU A 70 -32.09 7.78 -7.30
C LEU A 70 -33.51 7.20 -7.20
N GLY A 71 -33.68 6.08 -6.50
CA GLY A 71 -35.00 5.48 -6.31
C GLY A 71 -36.00 6.37 -5.54
N ARG A 72 -35.52 7.23 -4.64
CA ARG A 72 -36.36 8.24 -3.97
C ARG A 72 -36.78 9.33 -4.94
N LYS A 73 -35.84 9.84 -5.74
CA LYS A 73 -36.10 10.88 -6.75
C LYS A 73 -37.04 10.39 -7.84
N ASP A 74 -36.90 9.15 -8.29
CA ASP A 74 -37.83 8.54 -9.25
C ASP A 74 -39.26 8.49 -8.70
N LYS A 75 -39.44 8.09 -7.43
CA LYS A 75 -40.74 8.10 -6.76
C LYS A 75 -41.31 9.51 -6.63
N GLU A 76 -40.47 10.49 -6.31
CA GLU A 76 -40.87 11.90 -6.22
C GLU A 76 -41.35 12.42 -7.58
N ILE A 77 -40.59 12.16 -8.65
CA ILE A 77 -40.95 12.50 -10.03
C ILE A 77 -42.27 11.84 -10.42
N GLN A 78 -42.47 10.56 -10.13
CA GLN A 78 -43.72 9.86 -10.40
C GLN A 78 -44.92 10.52 -9.70
N ARG A 79 -44.79 10.84 -8.41
CA ARG A 79 -45.84 11.54 -7.66
C ARG A 79 -46.18 12.90 -8.27
N LEU A 80 -45.17 13.70 -8.60
CA LEU A 80 -45.37 15.02 -9.21
C LEU A 80 -46.05 14.92 -10.58
N ARG A 81 -45.68 13.90 -11.39
CA ARG A 81 -46.34 13.63 -12.67
C ARG A 81 -47.82 13.28 -12.49
N SER A 82 -48.16 12.39 -11.56
CA SER A 82 -49.55 12.05 -11.27
C SER A 82 -50.36 13.26 -10.79
N GLN A 83 -49.79 14.11 -9.93
CA GLN A 83 -50.45 15.35 -9.49
C GLN A 83 -50.71 16.33 -10.64
N LEU A 84 -49.75 16.48 -11.56
CA LEU A 84 -49.92 17.31 -12.75
C LEU A 84 -50.99 16.75 -13.70
N GLU A 85 -51.05 15.43 -13.87
CA GLU A 85 -52.08 14.75 -14.65
C GLU A 85 -53.47 14.91 -14.04
N GLU A 86 -53.60 14.96 -12.71
CA GLU A 86 -54.86 15.22 -12.02
C GLU A 86 -55.32 16.69 -12.14
N GLN A 87 -54.39 17.64 -12.15
CA GLN A 87 -54.69 19.08 -12.29
C GLN A 87 -54.90 19.52 -13.76
N GLY A 88 -54.24 18.87 -14.71
CA GLY A 88 -54.35 19.14 -16.16
C GLY A 88 -55.78 19.11 -16.75
N PRO A 89 -56.67 18.17 -16.38
CA PRO A 89 -58.07 18.17 -16.83
C PRO A 89 -58.94 19.20 -16.11
N ALA A 90 -58.53 19.70 -14.93
CA ALA A 90 -59.26 20.73 -14.20
C ALA A 90 -59.02 22.15 -14.75
N MET A 91 -57.85 22.42 -15.36
CA MET A 91 -57.56 23.72 -16.01
C MET A 91 -58.02 23.83 -17.47
N ARG A 92 -58.41 22.73 -18.12
CA ARG A 92 -58.89 22.72 -19.53
C ARG A 92 -60.42 22.79 -19.67
N ARG A 93 -61.15 23.02 -18.57
CA ARG A 93 -62.61 23.20 -18.55
C ARG A 93 -62.99 24.64 -18.28
#